data_AF-A0A6F8ZX88-F1
#
_entry.id   AF-A0A6F8ZX88-F1
#
_cell.length_a   1.000
_cell.length_b   1.000
_cell.length_c   1.000
_cell.angle_alpha   90.00
_cell.angle_beta   90.00
_cell.angle_gamma   90.00
#
_symmetry.space_group_name_H-M   'P 1'
#
loop_
_entity.id
_entity.type
_entity.pdbx_description
1 polymer ?
#
loop_
_entity_poly.entity_id
_entity_poly.type
_entity_poly.pdbx_seq_one_letter_code
_entity_poly.pdbx_strand_id
1 'polypeptide(L)'
;MAELHIIGQIVGASGFPQNSLFCKWGIHTGGAWRLLSGLKEGQTQVDLPQTGYMAYWSHPIDLHYTTKGLQGHHHVRCVTWRPLGSWQEQIAQTFVGGGPQLRSSNIIYSGADRYRLHTVAMGTVELELGIIMRHFDRY
;
A
#
# COMPACT_ATOMS: atom_id res chain seq x y z
N MET A 1 18.33 -3.45 -21.65
CA MET A 1 17.68 -2.89 -20.45
C MET A 1 17.22 -4.09 -19.65
N ALA A 2 17.54 -4.18 -18.36
CA ALA A 2 17.18 -5.36 -17.58
C ALA A 2 15.65 -5.41 -17.38
N GLU A 3 15.08 -6.59 -17.51
CA GLU A 3 13.68 -6.86 -17.19
C GLU A 3 13.56 -7.22 -15.70
N LEU A 4 12.54 -6.67 -15.05
CA LEU A 4 12.24 -6.83 -13.64
C LEU A 4 10.80 -7.32 -13.48
N HIS A 5 10.62 -8.47 -12.84
CA HIS A 5 9.33 -8.94 -12.38
C HIS A 5 9.20 -8.70 -10.87
N ILE A 6 8.13 -8.03 -10.46
CA ILE A 6 7.71 -7.85 -9.07
C ILE A 6 6.48 -8.73 -8.88
N ILE A 7 6.68 -9.86 -8.20
CA ILE A 7 5.62 -10.83 -7.93
C ILE A 7 5.50 -10.97 -6.42
N GLY A 8 4.27 -10.93 -5.92
CA GLY A 8 4.02 -10.98 -4.49
C GLY A 8 2.54 -10.87 -4.16
N GLN A 9 2.27 -10.54 -2.91
CA GLN A 9 0.90 -10.36 -2.43
C GLN A 9 0.82 -9.34 -1.30
N ILE A 10 -0.35 -8.70 -1.19
CA ILE A 10 -0.77 -8.01 0.02
C ILE A 10 -1.44 -9.06 0.90
N VAL A 11 -0.70 -9.53 1.92
CA VAL A 11 -1.14 -10.65 2.77
C VAL A 11 -2.39 -10.25 3.55
N GLY A 12 -2.32 -9.11 4.23
CA GLY A 12 -3.39 -8.68 5.11
C GLY A 12 -3.02 -7.47 5.95
N ALA A 13 -3.89 -7.17 6.91
CA ALA A 13 -3.74 -6.06 7.83
C ALA A 13 -4.23 -6.42 9.23
N SER A 14 -3.56 -5.92 10.25
CA SER A 14 -3.93 -6.13 11.65
C SER A 14 -3.80 -4.86 12.48
N GLY A 15 -4.48 -4.82 13.63
CA GLY A 15 -4.43 -3.68 14.55
C GLY A 15 -5.28 -2.49 14.14
N PHE A 16 -6.35 -2.72 13.36
CA PHE A 16 -7.33 -1.70 13.00
C PHE A 16 -8.57 -1.81 13.92
N PRO A 17 -9.20 -0.68 14.28
CA PRO A 17 -10.37 -0.67 15.15
C PRO A 17 -11.66 -1.09 14.45
N GLN A 18 -11.67 -1.12 13.10
CA GLN A 18 -12.78 -1.65 12.31
C GLN A 18 -12.44 -3.02 11.75
N ASN A 19 -13.47 -3.86 11.61
CA ASN A 19 -13.32 -5.21 11.09
C ASN A 19 -13.52 -5.29 9.57
N SER A 20 -14.22 -4.32 8.95
CA SER A 20 -14.38 -4.28 7.49
C SER A 20 -13.26 -3.48 6.84
N LEU A 21 -12.29 -4.17 6.24
CA LEU A 21 -11.07 -3.55 5.72
C LEU A 21 -10.81 -3.90 4.26
N PHE A 22 -10.38 -2.90 3.49
CA PHE A 22 -9.78 -3.06 2.17
C PHE A 22 -8.52 -2.19 2.09
N CYS A 23 -7.57 -2.56 1.24
CA CYS A 23 -6.35 -1.81 1.00
C CYS A 23 -6.35 -1.23 -0.42
N LYS A 24 -6.14 0.09 -0.53
CA LYS A 24 -5.74 0.73 -1.79
C LYS A 24 -4.23 0.74 -1.85
N TRP A 25 -3.68 0.36 -2.99
CA TRP A 25 -2.25 0.24 -3.19
C TRP A 25 -1.83 0.92 -4.49
N GLY A 26 -0.58 1.38 -4.50
CA GLY A 26 0.03 2.04 -5.65
C GLY A 26 1.54 1.91 -5.59
N ILE A 27 2.17 1.55 -6.71
CA ILE A 27 3.60 1.42 -6.85
C ILE A 27 4.11 2.60 -7.66
N HIS A 28 4.92 3.44 -7.01
CA HIS A 28 5.52 4.61 -7.62
C HIS A 28 7.00 4.33 -7.90
N THR A 29 7.40 4.49 -9.17
CA THR A 29 8.78 4.28 -9.63
C THR A 29 9.34 5.57 -10.22
N GLY A 30 10.66 5.73 -10.18
CA GLY A 30 11.35 6.89 -10.76
C GLY A 30 11.42 6.83 -12.30
N GLY A 31 11.79 7.94 -12.95
CA GLY A 31 11.76 8.06 -14.42
C GLY A 31 12.65 7.10 -15.23
N ALA A 32 13.53 6.34 -14.56
CA ALA A 32 14.33 5.29 -15.18
C ALA A 32 13.60 3.93 -15.33
N TRP A 33 12.37 3.83 -14.82
CA TRP A 33 11.58 2.60 -14.78
C TRP A 33 10.41 2.72 -15.75
N ARG A 34 10.28 1.76 -16.66
CA ARG A 34 9.15 1.70 -17.59
C ARG A 34 8.30 0.47 -17.28
N LEU A 35 7.03 0.70 -16.98
CA LEU A 35 6.06 -0.38 -16.82
C LEU A 35 5.78 -1.02 -18.18
N LEU A 36 5.96 -2.34 -18.27
CA LEU A 36 5.67 -3.14 -19.45
C LEU A 36 4.30 -3.82 -19.34
N SER A 37 3.99 -4.40 -18.18
CA SER A 37 2.70 -5.07 -17.93
C SER A 37 2.36 -5.12 -16.44
N GLY A 38 1.07 -5.29 -16.12
CA GLY A 38 0.56 -5.33 -14.75
C GLY A 38 -0.12 -4.03 -14.33
N LEU A 39 -0.74 -4.05 -13.15
CA LEU A 39 -1.43 -2.90 -12.57
C LEU A 39 -0.51 -2.14 -11.62
N LYS A 40 -0.25 -0.86 -11.90
CA LYS A 40 0.57 -0.01 -11.01
C LYS A 40 -0.17 0.43 -9.75
N GLU A 41 -1.49 0.36 -9.75
CA GLU A 41 -2.36 0.78 -8.66
C GLU A 41 -3.65 -0.03 -8.68
N GLY A 42 -4.27 -0.18 -7.51
CA GLY A 42 -5.44 -1.02 -7.37
C GLY A 42 -6.04 -0.99 -5.98
N GLN A 43 -7.02 -1.88 -5.78
CA GLN A 43 -7.69 -2.06 -4.52
C GLN A 43 -7.90 -3.56 -4.27
N THR A 44 -7.68 -4.01 -3.03
CA THR A 44 -8.01 -5.36 -2.60
C THR A 44 -9.53 -5.55 -2.46
N GLN A 45 -9.94 -6.80 -2.33
CA GLN A 45 -11.26 -7.12 -1.80
C GLN A 45 -11.43 -6.61 -0.36
N VAL A 46 -12.67 -6.43 0.07
CA VAL A 46 -13.01 -6.14 1.46
C VAL A 46 -13.03 -7.46 2.22
N ASP A 47 -12.32 -7.53 3.34
CA ASP A 47 -12.41 -8.64 4.28
C ASP A 47 -13.09 -8.19 5.58
N LEU A 48 -13.89 -9.09 6.16
CA LEU A 48 -14.49 -8.98 7.49
C LEU A 48 -14.07 -10.22 8.28
N PRO A 49 -12.97 -10.17 9.06
CA PRO A 49 -12.52 -11.31 9.82
C PRO A 49 -13.59 -11.65 10.88
N GLN A 50 -14.16 -12.85 10.77
CA GLN A 50 -15.13 -13.37 11.74
C GLN A 50 -14.44 -13.93 12.99
N THR A 51 -13.16 -14.28 12.88
CA THR A 51 -12.34 -14.86 13.94
C THR A 51 -10.90 -14.35 13.81
N GLY A 52 -10.39 -13.68 14.85
CA GLY A 52 -9.01 -13.15 14.88
C GLY A 52 -8.91 -11.63 14.73
N TYR A 53 -7.69 -11.10 14.85
CA TYR A 53 -7.37 -9.66 14.80
C TYR A 53 -6.75 -9.22 13.45
N MET A 54 -6.73 -10.11 12.45
CA MET A 54 -6.10 -9.88 11.15
C MET A 54 -7.12 -10.07 10.03
N ALA A 55 -7.22 -9.08 9.16
CA ALA A 55 -7.92 -9.18 7.89
C ALA A 55 -6.97 -9.77 6.84
N TYR A 56 -7.40 -10.81 6.12
CA TYR A 56 -6.63 -11.49 5.11
C TYR A 56 -7.16 -11.13 3.72
N TRP A 57 -6.29 -10.58 2.87
CA TRP A 57 -6.65 -10.26 1.49
C TRP A 57 -6.02 -11.23 0.49
N SER A 58 -4.79 -11.69 0.75
CA SER A 58 -3.99 -12.50 -0.18
C SER A 58 -4.05 -11.95 -1.61
N HIS A 59 -4.02 -10.62 -1.75
CA HIS A 59 -4.28 -9.96 -3.02
C HIS A 59 -3.01 -10.00 -3.88
N PRO A 60 -3.05 -10.57 -5.10
CA PRO A 60 -1.86 -10.76 -5.91
C PRO A 60 -1.32 -9.43 -6.43
N ILE A 61 0.01 -9.29 -6.39
CA ILE A 61 0.76 -8.22 -7.06
C ILE A 61 1.61 -8.90 -8.13
N ASP A 62 1.41 -8.53 -9.38
CA ASP A 62 2.25 -8.94 -10.50
C ASP A 62 2.49 -7.75 -11.43
N LEU A 63 3.76 -7.36 -11.53
CA LEU A 63 4.21 -6.18 -12.25
C LEU A 63 5.51 -6.46 -12.99
N HIS A 64 5.57 -6.03 -14.25
CA HIS A 64 6.74 -6.17 -15.10
C HIS A 64 7.29 -4.79 -15.47
N TYR A 65 8.52 -4.51 -15.08
CA TYR A 65 9.25 -3.28 -15.35
C TYR A 65 10.51 -3.53 -16.17
N THR A 66 11.03 -2.47 -16.79
CA THR A 66 12.45 -2.42 -17.19
C THR A 66 13.19 -1.44 -16.28
N THR A 67 14.39 -1.81 -15.82
CA THR A 67 15.21 -0.96 -14.94
C THR A 67 16.71 -1.12 -15.22
N LYS A 68 17.52 -0.20 -14.70
CA LYS A 68 19.00 -0.25 -14.74
C LYS A 68 19.63 -0.79 -13.46
N GLY A 69 18.83 -1.17 -12.45
CA GLY A 69 19.30 -1.94 -11.31
C GLY A 69 18.45 -1.83 -10.03
N LEU A 70 18.18 -2.99 -9.41
CA LEU A 70 18.12 -3.31 -7.97
C LEU A 70 17.79 -4.83 -7.86
N GLN A 71 18.42 -5.60 -6.97
CA GLN A 71 18.16 -7.06 -6.80
C GLN A 71 17.93 -7.42 -5.32
N GLY A 72 16.92 -8.27 -5.01
CA GLY A 72 16.73 -8.86 -3.67
C GLY A 72 15.32 -9.37 -3.35
N HIS A 73 15.18 -10.20 -2.31
CA HIS A 73 13.89 -10.47 -1.67
C HIS A 73 13.60 -9.37 -0.65
N HIS A 74 12.40 -8.78 -0.69
CA HIS A 74 12.05 -7.67 0.17
C HIS A 74 10.77 -7.97 0.95
N HIS A 75 10.90 -8.05 2.26
CA HIS A 75 9.78 -8.04 3.18
C HIS A 75 9.51 -6.59 3.60
N VAL A 76 8.37 -6.03 3.18
CA VAL A 76 8.01 -4.64 3.45
C VAL A 76 6.87 -4.61 4.46
N ARG A 77 7.19 -4.15 5.67
CA ARG A 77 6.20 -3.88 6.70
C ARG A 77 5.77 -2.42 6.61
N CYS A 78 4.57 -2.15 6.11
CA CYS A 78 4.06 -0.80 5.97
C CYS A 78 3.21 -0.44 7.19
N VAL A 79 3.74 0.39 8.08
CA VAL A 79 2.95 0.98 9.16
C VAL A 79 2.00 2.02 8.57
N THR A 80 0.71 1.84 8.83
CA THR A 80 -0.33 2.67 8.23
C THR A 80 -0.81 3.75 9.20
N TRP A 81 -1.30 4.84 8.64
CA TRP A 81 -1.82 5.98 9.40
C TRP A 81 -3.10 6.49 8.74
N ARG A 82 -3.94 7.17 9.52
CA ARG A 82 -5.11 7.88 9.01
C ARG A 82 -5.10 9.34 9.47
N PRO A 83 -5.71 10.26 8.70
CA PRO A 83 -5.90 11.63 9.18
C PRO A 83 -6.84 11.65 10.40
N LEU A 84 -6.52 12.50 11.36
CA LEU A 84 -7.33 12.77 12.53
C LEU A 84 -8.37 13.83 12.15
N GLY A 85 -9.65 13.46 12.18
CA GLY A 85 -10.75 14.41 12.02
C GLY A 85 -11.03 15.17 13.31
N SER A 86 -11.88 16.18 13.22
CA SER A 86 -12.49 16.81 14.39
C SER A 86 -13.21 15.78 15.27
N TRP A 87 -13.42 16.08 16.54
CA TRP A 87 -14.08 15.14 17.47
C TRP A 87 -15.51 14.76 17.01
N GLN A 88 -16.23 15.67 16.34
CA GLN A 88 -17.55 15.38 15.77
C GLN A 88 -17.46 14.33 14.65
N GLU A 89 -16.47 14.46 13.77
CA GLU A 89 -16.21 13.48 12.70
C GLU A 89 -15.76 12.14 13.25
N GLN A 90 -15.03 12.11 14.37
CA GLN A 90 -14.64 10.87 15.04
C GLN A 90 -15.84 10.12 15.60
N ILE A 91 -16.77 10.83 16.26
CA ILE A 91 -18.03 10.25 16.74
C ILE A 91 -18.88 9.76 15.56
N ALA A 92 -19.06 10.60 14.54
CA ALA A 92 -19.80 10.21 13.34
C ALA A 92 -19.20 8.96 12.67
N GLN A 93 -17.87 8.88 12.58
CA GLN A 93 -17.16 7.72 12.08
C GLN A 93 -17.45 6.45 12.91
N THR A 94 -17.54 6.55 14.24
CA THR A 94 -17.82 5.41 15.11
C THR A 94 -19.25 4.89 14.95
N PHE A 95 -20.24 5.76 14.75
CA PHE A 95 -21.66 5.37 14.72
C PHE A 95 -22.26 5.17 13.32
N VAL A 96 -21.81 5.96 12.33
CA VAL A 96 -22.36 5.97 10.96
C VAL A 96 -21.39 5.32 9.97
N GLY A 97 -20.13 5.12 10.37
CA GLY A 97 -19.07 4.69 9.47
C GLY A 97 -18.53 5.85 8.62
N GLY A 98 -17.58 5.55 7.74
CA GLY A 98 -16.82 6.57 7.02
C GLY A 98 -15.72 7.21 7.87
N GLY A 99 -14.91 8.07 7.28
CA GLY A 99 -13.82 8.75 7.98
C GLY A 99 -13.17 9.81 7.09
N PRO A 100 -12.45 10.78 7.67
CA PRO A 100 -11.76 11.80 6.90
C PRO A 100 -10.81 11.14 5.89
N GLN A 101 -10.92 11.55 4.63
CA GLN A 101 -10.04 11.11 3.55
C GLN A 101 -9.23 12.28 3.03
N LEU A 102 -8.02 12.01 2.58
CA LEU A 102 -7.22 13.01 1.90
C LEU A 102 -7.89 13.34 0.57
N ARG A 103 -8.17 14.64 0.35
CA ARG A 103 -8.64 15.12 -0.96
C ARG A 103 -7.58 14.94 -2.06
N SER A 104 -6.31 14.93 -1.68
CA SER A 104 -5.18 14.67 -2.59
C SER A 104 -4.08 13.90 -1.88
N SER A 105 -3.59 12.84 -2.51
CA SER A 105 -2.44 12.06 -2.06
C SER A 105 -1.11 12.78 -2.28
N ASN A 106 -1.06 13.83 -3.11
CA ASN A 106 0.15 14.60 -3.41
C ASN A 106 0.76 15.23 -2.16
N ILE A 107 -0.07 15.54 -1.16
CA ILE A 107 0.37 16.11 0.13
C ILE A 107 1.32 15.17 0.89
N ILE A 108 1.21 13.85 0.65
CA ILE A 108 2.09 12.84 1.25
C ILE A 108 3.45 12.85 0.55
N TYR A 109 3.47 13.06 -0.78
CA TYR A 109 4.65 12.89 -1.61
C TYR A 109 5.50 14.16 -1.77
N SER A 110 4.88 15.35 -1.80
CA SER A 110 5.60 16.62 -2.02
C SER A 110 6.35 17.13 -0.78
N GLY A 111 6.02 16.63 0.40
CA GLY A 111 6.64 16.99 1.68
C GLY A 111 6.33 18.40 2.20
N ALA A 112 6.09 19.36 1.31
CA ALA A 112 5.89 20.78 1.64
C ALA A 112 4.71 21.05 2.57
N ASP A 113 3.63 20.28 2.45
CA ASP A 113 2.39 20.49 3.20
C ASP A 113 2.15 19.41 4.28
N ARG A 114 3.12 18.50 4.51
CA ARG A 114 2.95 17.37 5.44
C ARG A 114 2.68 17.82 6.88
N TYR A 115 3.23 18.98 7.28
CA TYR A 115 3.05 19.53 8.64
C TYR A 115 1.61 19.91 8.96
N ARG A 116 0.74 20.08 7.96
CA ARG A 116 -0.67 20.43 8.13
C ARG A 116 -1.55 19.21 8.45
N LEU A 117 -1.00 18.01 8.35
CA LEU A 117 -1.71 16.77 8.62
C LEU A 117 -1.57 16.37 10.08
N HIS A 118 -2.69 16.33 10.79
CA HIS A 118 -2.80 15.59 12.04
C HIS A 118 -3.14 14.13 11.70
N THR A 119 -2.34 13.19 12.21
CA THR A 119 -2.46 11.77 11.88
C THR A 119 -2.38 10.90 13.13
N VAL A 120 -3.04 9.75 13.09
CA VAL A 120 -2.91 8.70 14.12
C VAL A 120 -2.47 7.38 13.49
N ALA A 121 -1.65 6.62 14.22
CA ALA A 121 -1.22 5.29 13.81
C ALA A 121 -2.43 4.35 13.71
N MET A 122 -2.47 3.53 12.65
CA MET A 122 -3.58 2.64 12.33
C MET A 122 -3.04 1.34 11.78
N GLY A 123 -2.68 0.40 12.65
CA GLY A 123 -2.29 -0.95 12.25
C GLY A 123 -1.06 -1.03 11.34
N THR A 124 -0.87 -2.20 10.73
CA THR A 124 0.22 -2.48 9.81
C THR A 124 -0.31 -3.32 8.65
N VAL A 125 0.17 -3.03 7.44
CA VAL A 125 0.00 -3.86 6.24
C VAL A 125 1.30 -4.61 5.96
N GLU A 126 1.20 -5.92 5.76
CA GLU A 126 2.33 -6.79 5.45
C GLU A 126 2.37 -7.10 3.94
N LEU A 127 3.53 -6.87 3.34
CA LEU A 127 3.80 -7.04 1.91
C LEU A 127 5.03 -7.94 1.74
N GLU A 128 4.86 -8.97 0.92
CA GLU A 128 5.94 -9.86 0.52
C GLU A 128 6.20 -9.68 -0.98
N LEU A 129 7.43 -9.31 -1.34
CA LEU A 129 7.81 -8.98 -2.72
C LEU A 129 9.05 -9.76 -3.14
N GLY A 130 8.91 -10.55 -4.21
CA GLY A 130 10.03 -11.14 -4.95
C GLY A 130 10.43 -10.25 -6.13
N ILE A 131 11.69 -9.84 -6.18
CA ILE A 131 12.28 -9.12 -7.32
C ILE A 131 13.17 -10.11 -8.08
N ILE A 132 12.77 -10.45 -9.31
CA ILE A 132 13.53 -11.33 -10.20
C ILE A 132 13.99 -10.51 -11.40
N MET A 133 15.27 -10.60 -11.73
CA MET A 133 15.82 -9.96 -12.92
C MET A 133 16.18 -10.97 -13.99
N ARG A 134 15.95 -10.59 -15.25
CA ARG A 134 16.31 -11.37 -16.44
C ARG A 134 17.35 -10.61 -17.28
N HIS A 135 18.34 -11.32 -17.82
CA HIS A 135 19.38 -10.80 -18.71
C HIS A 135 20.35 -9.76 -18.08
N PHE A 136 20.70 -9.92 -16.80
CA PHE A 136 21.62 -9.00 -16.12
C PHE A 136 23.06 -9.12 -16.66
N ASP A 137 23.45 -10.32 -17.06
CA ASP A 137 24.74 -10.72 -17.64
C ASP A 137 25.09 -10.04 -18.99
N ARG A 138 24.16 -9.29 -19.60
CA ARG A 138 24.42 -8.48 -20.81
C ARG A 138 24.73 -7.00 -20.54
N TYR A 139 24.89 -6.59 -19.27
CA TYR A 139 25.17 -5.21 -18.87
C TYR A 139 26.18 -5.09 -17.73
#